data_AF-A0A9E4B3Y9-F1
#
_entry.id   AF-A0A9E4B3Y9-F1
#
_cell.length_a   1.000
_cell.length_b   1.000
_cell.length_c   1.000
_cell.angle_alpha   90.00
_cell.angle_beta   90.00
_cell.angle_gamma   90.00
#
_symmetry.space_group_name_H-M   'P 1'
#
loop_
_entity.id
_entity.type
_entity.pdbx_description
1 polymer ?
#
loop_
_entity_poly.entity_id
_entity_poly.type
_entity_poly.pdbx_seq_one_letter_code
_entity_poly.pdbx_strand_id
1 'polypeptide(L)'
;MAKQLPWGTTIDEVRRWIGAAKSATGATTAEAERTVAEEYGFATWRQMEAYVTHPTDPADWLQLSCLAYFTTDRPENRERARAMLAENPGLGTRDIHSAACVGDVAAVADFLDQDASLVNRRGGTFDWEPLL
;
A
#
# COMPACT_ATOMS: atom_id res chain seq x y z
N MET A 1 -13.81 18.36 9.28
CA MET A 1 -12.59 17.72 8.75
C MET A 1 -12.83 16.23 8.81
N ALA A 2 -12.58 15.49 7.73
CA ALA A 2 -12.70 14.03 7.76
C ALA A 2 -11.75 13.45 8.81
N LYS A 3 -12.19 12.42 9.52
CA LYS A 3 -11.33 11.66 10.43
C LYS A 3 -10.31 10.88 9.60
N GLN A 4 -9.10 10.75 10.12
CA GLN A 4 -8.13 9.84 9.52
C GLN A 4 -8.50 8.40 9.91
N LEU A 5 -8.53 7.50 8.93
CA LEU A 5 -8.75 6.09 9.19
C LEU A 5 -7.51 5.52 9.92
N PRO A 6 -7.68 4.87 11.09
CA PRO A 6 -6.55 4.26 11.80
C PRO A 6 -5.82 3.23 10.95
N TRP A 7 -4.50 3.14 11.13
CA TRP A 7 -3.69 2.14 10.43
C TRP A 7 -4.09 0.71 10.83
N GLY A 8 -4.03 -0.23 9.87
CA GLY A 8 -4.37 -1.64 10.10
C GLY A 8 -5.85 -1.91 10.25
N THR A 9 -6.70 -0.89 10.07
CA THR A 9 -8.16 -1.05 10.12
C THR A 9 -8.60 -2.11 9.13
N THR A 10 -9.12 -3.23 9.63
CA THR A 10 -9.61 -4.29 8.75
C THR A 10 -11.06 -4.03 8.35
N ILE A 11 -11.50 -4.67 7.26
CA ILE A 11 -12.91 -4.62 6.84
C ILE A 11 -13.88 -5.05 7.96
N ASP A 12 -13.47 -5.97 8.83
CA ASP A 12 -14.30 -6.43 9.95
C ASP A 12 -14.43 -5.37 11.05
N GLU A 13 -13.40 -4.56 11.27
CA GLU A 13 -13.49 -3.42 12.19
C GLU A 13 -14.43 -2.34 11.68
N VAL A 14 -14.36 -2.03 10.40
CA VAL A 14 -15.29 -1.07 9.78
C VAL A 14 -16.73 -1.58 9.82
N ARG A 15 -16.94 -2.88 9.57
CA ARG A 15 -18.27 -3.50 9.71
C ARG A 15 -18.81 -3.39 11.14
N ARG A 16 -17.96 -3.49 12.16
CA ARG A 16 -18.37 -3.24 13.56
C ARG A 16 -18.82 -1.79 13.77
N TRP A 17 -18.11 -0.81 13.21
CA TRP A 17 -18.51 0.61 13.29
C TRP A 17 -19.85 0.88 12.62
N ILE A 18 -20.08 0.29 11.43
CA ILE A 18 -21.36 0.38 10.72
C ILE A 18 -22.49 -0.21 11.58
N GLY A 19 -22.27 -1.38 12.18
CA GLY A 19 -23.24 -2.00 13.09
C GLY A 19 -23.57 -1.14 14.31
N ALA A 20 -22.56 -0.49 14.90
CA ALA A 20 -22.75 0.44 16.02
C ALA A 20 -23.53 1.70 15.59
N ALA A 21 -23.17 2.31 14.46
CA ALA A 21 -23.83 3.50 13.92
C ALA A 21 -25.31 3.21 13.60
N LYS A 22 -25.59 2.04 13.00
CA LYS A 22 -26.94 1.55 12.72
C LYS A 22 -27.77 1.41 14.00
N SER A 23 -27.19 0.82 15.04
CA SER A 23 -27.89 0.59 16.31
C SER A 23 -28.18 1.90 17.06
N ALA A 24 -27.29 2.90 16.94
CA ALA A 24 -27.45 4.19 17.60
C ALA A 24 -28.50 5.11 16.93
N THR A 25 -28.69 4.98 15.62
CA THR A 25 -29.52 5.91 14.82
C THR A 25 -30.81 5.29 14.30
N GLY A 26 -30.95 3.96 14.32
CA GLY A 26 -32.06 3.25 13.69
C GLY A 26 -32.03 3.30 12.16
N ALA A 27 -30.92 3.74 11.56
CA ALA A 27 -30.77 3.88 10.12
C ALA A 27 -30.75 2.52 9.39
N THR A 28 -30.94 2.56 8.08
CA THR A 28 -30.69 1.40 7.22
C THR A 28 -29.19 1.10 7.13
N THR A 29 -28.81 -0.10 6.68
CA THR A 29 -27.40 -0.46 6.50
C THR A 29 -26.71 0.49 5.51
N ALA A 30 -27.37 0.83 4.39
CA ALA A 30 -26.81 1.72 3.37
C ALA A 30 -26.57 3.16 3.90
N GLU A 31 -27.46 3.67 4.76
CA GLU A 31 -27.28 4.97 5.40
C GLU A 31 -26.14 4.97 6.42
N ALA A 32 -25.99 3.88 7.18
CA ALA A 32 -24.88 3.71 8.11
C ALA A 32 -23.53 3.59 7.38
N GLU A 33 -23.47 2.80 6.31
CA GLU A 33 -22.30 2.70 5.42
C GLU A 33 -21.90 4.05 4.83
N ARG A 34 -22.87 4.83 4.34
CA ARG A 34 -22.62 6.17 3.79
C ARG A 34 -22.08 7.13 4.86
N THR A 35 -22.71 7.14 6.03
CA THR A 35 -22.30 8.00 7.15
C THR A 35 -20.86 7.70 7.56
N VAL A 36 -20.51 6.42 7.71
CA VAL A 36 -19.15 6.00 8.07
C VAL A 36 -18.15 6.37 6.95
N ALA A 37 -18.49 6.13 5.67
CA ALA A 37 -17.62 6.49 4.55
C ALA A 37 -17.34 8.01 4.51
N GLU A 38 -18.38 8.85 4.64
CA GLU A 38 -18.27 10.31 4.65
C GLU A 38 -17.43 10.82 5.84
N GLU A 39 -17.57 10.19 7.01
CA GLU A 39 -16.82 10.53 8.22
C GLU A 39 -15.30 10.37 8.03
N TYR A 40 -14.88 9.39 7.24
CA TYR A 40 -13.47 9.12 6.89
C TYR A 40 -13.06 9.69 5.52
N GLY A 41 -13.90 10.51 4.89
CA GLY A 41 -13.57 11.24 3.67
C GLY A 41 -13.67 10.42 2.38
N PHE A 42 -14.35 9.28 2.40
CA PHE A 42 -14.64 8.48 1.20
C PHE A 42 -15.96 8.92 0.57
N ALA A 43 -15.99 9.03 -0.76
CA ALA A 43 -17.21 9.42 -1.47
C ALA A 43 -18.28 8.31 -1.48
N THR A 44 -17.85 7.05 -1.35
CA THR A 44 -18.74 5.90 -1.34
C THR A 44 -18.23 4.81 -0.41
N TRP A 45 -19.15 3.97 0.09
CA TRP A 45 -18.79 2.76 0.83
C TRP A 45 -17.85 1.85 0.04
N ARG A 46 -18.11 1.61 -1.25
CA ARG A 46 -17.23 0.76 -2.10
C ARG A 46 -15.79 1.26 -2.16
N GLN A 47 -15.59 2.59 -2.14
CA GLN A 47 -14.25 3.17 -2.11
C GLN A 47 -13.56 2.89 -0.77
N MET A 48 -14.28 3.00 0.35
CA MET A 48 -13.77 2.66 1.68
C MET A 48 -13.52 1.16 1.84
N GLU A 49 -14.43 0.31 1.36
CA GLU A 49 -14.28 -1.15 1.38
C GLU A 49 -13.04 -1.59 0.61
N ALA A 50 -12.84 -1.08 -0.61
CA ALA A 50 -11.60 -1.29 -1.35
C ALA A 50 -10.39 -0.67 -0.63
N TYR A 51 -10.60 0.37 0.20
CA TYR A 51 -9.54 0.99 0.98
C TYR A 51 -8.96 0.04 2.04
N VAL A 52 -9.86 -0.55 2.83
CA VAL A 52 -9.55 -1.36 4.03
C VAL A 52 -9.44 -2.86 3.76
N THR A 53 -9.95 -3.31 2.61
CA THR A 53 -9.72 -4.67 2.11
C THR A 53 -8.32 -4.67 1.48
N HIS A 54 -7.30 -4.66 2.33
CA HIS A 54 -5.91 -4.76 1.92
C HIS A 54 -5.68 -6.11 1.21
N PRO A 55 -4.81 -6.18 0.19
CA PRO A 55 -4.16 -7.44 -0.14
C PRO A 55 -3.53 -7.98 1.15
N THR A 56 -3.86 -9.20 1.51
CA THR A 56 -3.39 -9.82 2.76
C THR A 56 -1.86 -9.84 2.82
N ASP A 57 -1.35 -9.61 4.02
CA ASP A 57 0.03 -9.82 4.44
C ASP A 57 0.53 -11.22 4.03
N PRO A 58 1.79 -11.36 3.58
CA PRO A 58 2.80 -10.30 3.46
C PRO A 58 2.74 -9.60 2.11
N ALA A 59 2.43 -8.29 2.14
CA ALA A 59 2.71 -7.41 1.02
C ALA A 59 4.23 -7.27 0.87
N ASP A 60 4.75 -7.44 -0.34
CA ASP A 60 6.18 -7.32 -0.62
C ASP A 60 6.67 -5.88 -0.40
N TRP A 61 7.89 -5.72 0.12
CA TRP A 61 8.47 -4.41 0.42
C TRP A 61 8.49 -3.47 -0.80
N LEU A 62 8.87 -3.98 -1.98
CA LEU A 62 8.94 -3.18 -3.22
C LEU A 62 7.54 -2.70 -3.62
N GLN A 63 6.52 -3.51 -3.37
CA GLN A 63 5.12 -3.12 -3.60
C GLN A 63 4.72 -1.89 -2.79
N LEU A 64 5.15 -1.81 -1.53
CA LEU A 64 4.83 -0.73 -0.62
C LEU A 64 5.69 0.53 -0.86
N SER A 65 6.89 0.35 -1.39
CA SER A 65 7.82 1.44 -1.69
C SER A 65 7.39 2.26 -2.91
N CYS A 66 6.82 1.62 -3.94
CA CYS A 66 6.48 2.31 -5.19
C CYS A 66 5.11 2.99 -5.15
N LEU A 67 5.01 4.16 -5.79
CA LEU A 67 3.74 4.78 -6.12
C LEU A 67 3.06 4.00 -7.25
N ALA A 68 2.05 3.22 -6.89
CA ALA A 68 1.14 2.61 -7.85
C ALA A 68 -0.20 3.37 -7.83
N TYR A 69 -0.77 3.74 -8.98
CA TYR A 69 -2.09 4.38 -9.02
C TYR A 69 -3.24 3.38 -8.89
N PHE A 70 -3.02 2.27 -8.19
CA PHE A 70 -4.04 1.27 -7.92
C PHE A 70 -4.91 1.69 -6.74
N THR A 71 -6.12 1.14 -6.68
CA THR A 71 -7.04 1.36 -5.55
C THR A 71 -6.48 0.90 -4.22
N THR A 72 -5.36 0.16 -4.20
CA THR A 72 -4.64 -0.34 -3.03
C THR A 72 -3.50 0.55 -2.57
N ASP A 73 -3.14 1.62 -3.31
CA ASP A 73 -2.06 2.52 -2.87
C ASP A 73 -2.52 3.53 -1.81
N ARG A 74 -1.63 3.75 -0.84
CA ARG A 74 -1.91 4.45 0.40
C ARG A 74 -0.70 5.31 0.78
N PRO A 75 -0.89 6.54 1.26
CA PRO A 75 0.22 7.32 1.83
C PRO A 75 1.04 6.51 2.85
N GLU A 76 0.37 5.68 3.65
CA GLU A 76 0.94 4.85 4.72
C GLU A 76 1.84 3.71 4.21
N ASN A 77 1.72 3.30 2.93
CA ASN A 77 2.57 2.26 2.36
C ASN A 77 4.05 2.61 2.48
N ARG A 78 4.40 3.90 2.31
CA ARG A 78 5.79 4.37 2.39
C ARG A 78 6.35 4.34 3.80
N GLU A 79 5.51 4.62 4.80
CA GLU A 79 5.92 4.52 6.21
C GLU A 79 6.23 3.07 6.57
N ARG A 80 5.37 2.15 6.15
CA ARG A 80 5.59 0.71 6.35
C ARG A 80 6.83 0.21 5.60
N ALA A 81 7.01 0.60 4.35
CA ALA A 81 8.20 0.27 3.57
C ALA A 81 9.49 0.78 4.25
N ARG A 82 9.44 1.98 4.86
CA ARG A 82 10.56 2.54 5.62
C ARG A 82 10.85 1.75 6.89
N ALA A 83 9.82 1.35 7.65
CA ALA A 83 9.98 0.50 8.83
C ALA A 83 10.60 -0.86 8.45
N MET A 84 10.10 -1.50 7.40
CA MET A 84 10.66 -2.76 6.87
C MET A 84 12.12 -2.61 6.43
N LEU A 85 12.47 -1.51 5.74
CA LEU A 85 13.85 -1.24 5.32
C LEU A 85 14.77 -0.95 6.51
N ALA A 86 14.26 -0.30 7.56
CA ALA A 86 15.02 -0.06 8.79
C ALA A 86 15.29 -1.37 9.57
N GLU A 87 14.32 -2.28 9.59
CA GLU A 87 14.46 -3.61 10.20
C GLU A 87 15.36 -4.53 9.38
N ASN A 88 15.29 -4.45 8.05
CA ASN A 88 16.09 -5.25 7.13
C ASN A 88 16.65 -4.40 5.98
N PRO A 89 17.83 -3.77 6.16
CA PRO A 89 18.46 -2.96 5.13
C PRO A 89 18.77 -3.71 3.83
N GLY A 90 18.92 -5.05 3.88
CA GLY A 90 19.17 -5.88 2.70
C GLY A 90 18.03 -5.88 1.69
N LEU A 91 16.82 -5.42 2.07
CA LEU A 91 15.70 -5.24 1.14
C LEU A 91 16.02 -4.26 0.02
N GLY A 92 16.81 -3.22 0.32
CA GLY A 92 17.18 -2.18 -0.64
C GLY A 92 18.21 -2.62 -1.68
N THR A 93 18.94 -3.70 -1.43
CA THR A 93 20.03 -4.16 -2.33
C THR A 93 19.89 -5.63 -2.73
N ARG A 94 18.73 -6.25 -2.49
CA ARG A 94 18.48 -7.67 -2.81
C ARG A 94 18.59 -7.98 -4.31
N ASP A 95 18.20 -7.03 -5.16
CA ASP A 95 18.17 -7.11 -6.62
C ASP A 95 18.24 -5.70 -7.23
N ILE A 96 18.41 -5.61 -8.55
CA ILE A 96 18.54 -4.33 -9.26
C ILE A 96 17.26 -3.46 -9.15
N HIS A 97 16.07 -4.07 -9.07
CA HIS A 97 14.79 -3.36 -8.94
C HIS A 97 14.67 -2.69 -7.57
N SER A 98 15.10 -3.38 -6.51
CA SER A 98 15.20 -2.84 -5.16
C SER A 98 16.22 -1.70 -5.07
N ALA A 99 17.42 -1.89 -5.64
CA ALA A 99 18.47 -0.88 -5.64
C ALA A 99 18.03 0.39 -6.37
N ALA A 100 17.37 0.23 -7.52
CA ALA A 100 16.76 1.35 -8.24
C ALA A 100 15.66 2.03 -7.42
N CYS A 101 14.81 1.28 -6.70
CA CYS A 101 13.72 1.83 -5.89
C CYS A 101 14.21 2.73 -4.74
N VAL A 102 15.33 2.39 -4.08
CA VAL A 102 15.91 3.25 -3.03
C VAL A 102 16.86 4.32 -3.56
N GLY A 103 17.16 4.30 -4.87
CA GLY A 103 18.10 5.23 -5.50
C GLY A 103 19.57 4.93 -5.16
N ASP A 104 19.92 3.67 -4.88
CA ASP A 104 21.32 3.27 -4.63
C ASP A 104 22.06 3.08 -5.96
N VAL A 105 22.66 4.17 -6.44
CA VAL A 105 23.38 4.21 -7.72
C VAL A 105 24.56 3.24 -7.74
N ALA A 106 25.26 3.05 -6.62
CA ALA A 106 26.42 2.17 -6.55
C ALA A 106 26.00 0.71 -6.70
N ALA A 107 24.98 0.28 -5.96
CA ALA A 107 24.45 -1.08 -6.09
C ALA A 107 23.90 -1.35 -7.49
N VAL A 108 23.20 -0.38 -8.10
CA VAL A 108 22.73 -0.52 -9.49
C VAL A 108 23.89 -0.70 -10.47
N ALA A 109 24.96 0.09 -10.33
CA ALA A 109 26.16 -0.04 -11.17
C ALA A 109 26.80 -1.42 -11.00
N ASP A 110 26.96 -1.90 -9.75
CA ASP A 110 27.53 -3.22 -9.46
C ASP A 110 26.71 -4.36 -10.10
N PHE A 111 25.37 -4.25 -10.12
CA PHE A 111 24.51 -5.22 -10.80
C PHE A 111 24.69 -5.18 -12.33
N LEU A 112 24.79 -4.00 -12.93
CA LEU A 112 24.96 -3.83 -14.37
C LEU A 112 26.35 -4.25 -14.87
N ASP A 113 27.39 -4.03 -14.06
CA ASP A 113 28.74 -4.51 -14.35
C ASP A 113 28.81 -6.05 -14.36
N GLN A 114 27.98 -6.70 -13.54
CA GLN A 114 27.85 -8.17 -13.52
C GLN A 114 27.00 -8.71 -14.68
N ASP A 115 25.87 -8.06 -15.00
CA ASP A 115 24.99 -8.43 -16.10
C ASP A 115 24.30 -7.19 -16.69
N ALA A 116 24.86 -6.67 -17.78
CA ALA A 116 24.32 -5.50 -18.47
C ALA A 116 22.91 -5.73 -19.05
N SER A 117 22.47 -6.99 -19.24
CA SER A 117 21.11 -7.27 -19.72
C SER A 117 20.03 -6.96 -18.68
N LEU A 118 20.41 -6.78 -17.41
CA LEU A 118 19.49 -6.42 -16.33
C LEU A 118 18.81 -5.06 -16.56
N VAL A 119 19.43 -4.16 -17.33
CA VAL A 119 18.88 -2.83 -17.64
C VAL A 119 17.46 -2.89 -18.23
N ASN A 120 17.17 -3.90 -19.06
CA ASN A 120 15.86 -4.09 -19.72
C ASN A 120 15.14 -5.34 -19.20
N ARG A 121 15.65 -6.00 -18.16
CA ARG A 121 15.04 -7.23 -17.66
C ARG A 121 13.87 -6.89 -16.75
N ARG A 122 12.66 -7.09 -17.27
CA ARG A 122 11.43 -7.02 -16.48
C ARG A 122 11.49 -7.96 -15.29
N GLY A 123 11.05 -7.47 -14.13
CA GLY A 123 11.08 -8.22 -12.89
C GLY A 123 10.57 -7.42 -11.70
N GLY A 124 10.91 -7.89 -10.51
CA GLY A 124 10.38 -7.34 -9.26
C GLY A 124 8.86 -7.51 -9.15
N THR A 125 8.27 -6.85 -8.17
CA THR A 125 6.85 -7.01 -7.80
C THR A 125 5.88 -6.48 -8.84
N PHE A 126 6.34 -5.58 -9.72
CA PHE A 126 5.52 -4.97 -10.76
C PHE A 126 5.82 -5.48 -12.16
N ASP A 127 6.76 -6.43 -12.31
CA ASP A 127 7.26 -6.87 -13.61
C ASP A 127 7.76 -5.69 -14.47
N TRP A 128 8.49 -4.73 -13.88
CA TRP A 128 8.98 -3.54 -14.57
C TRP A 128 10.46 -3.66 -14.91
N GLU A 129 10.90 -2.87 -15.90
CA GLU A 129 12.33 -2.61 -16.10
C GLU A 129 12.83 -1.73 -14.93
N PRO A 130 14.07 -1.94 -14.45
CA PRO A 130 14.54 -1.27 -13.24
C PRO A 130 14.77 0.24 -13.39
N LEU A 131 15.04 0.75 -14.61
CA LEU A 131 15.47 2.13 -14.86
C LEU A 131 14.57 2.90 -15.85
N LEU A 132 13.26 2.59 -15.89
CA LEU A 132 12.20 3.17 -16.75
C LEU A 132 12.50 4.56 -17.36
#